data_AF-A0AA95F749-F1
#
_entry.id   AF-A0AA95F749-F1
#
_cell.length_a   1.000
_cell.length_b   1.000
_cell.length_c   1.000
_cell.angle_alpha   90.00
_cell.angle_beta   90.00
_cell.angle_gamma   90.00
#
_symmetry.space_group_name_H-M   'P 1'
#
loop_
_entity.id
_entity.type
_entity.pdbx_description
1 polymer ?
#
loop_
_entity_poly.entity_id
_entity_poly.type
_entity_poly.pdbx_seq_one_letter_code
_entity_poly.pdbx_strand_id
1 'polypeptide(L)'
;MPVTRLTAVTVIGGVLLSLSLTACVSHEYARIDPAKKTYFGYTDSQNADGTHMIRVYLPATIPDPNLARQYWDRRAAEICGHTDYRGNIYAAIRQTFVNPGYGAQAGNYIMEGMLDCSSKPVEAVLATAAD
;
A
#
# COMPACT_ATOMS: atom_id res chain seq x y z
N MET A 1 33.98 -33.25 61.16
CA MET A 1 32.54 -33.56 61.11
C MET A 1 31.80 -32.26 60.75
N PRO A 2 30.78 -32.32 59.89
CA PRO A 2 30.51 -31.35 58.83
C PRO A 2 29.48 -30.28 59.22
N VAL A 3 29.60 -29.04 58.72
CA VAL A 3 28.42 -28.18 58.49
C VAL A 3 28.64 -27.30 57.25
N THR A 4 28.22 -27.88 56.13
CA THR A 4 27.48 -27.34 55.00
C THR A 4 27.24 -25.81 54.98
N ARG A 5 27.84 -25.13 53.98
CA ARG A 5 27.41 -23.78 53.55
C ARG A 5 26.13 -23.92 52.71
N LEU A 6 25.04 -23.31 53.15
CA LEU A 6 23.80 -23.21 52.37
C LEU A 6 23.83 -21.97 51.46
N THR A 7 23.61 -22.27 50.20
CA THR A 7 23.43 -21.41 49.03
C THR A 7 22.19 -20.54 49.17
N ALA A 8 22.34 -19.21 49.05
CA ALA A 8 21.22 -18.32 48.79
C ALA A 8 20.96 -18.30 47.27
N VAL A 9 19.90 -19.00 46.86
CA VAL A 9 19.40 -19.00 45.49
C VAL A 9 18.67 -17.69 45.26
N THR A 10 19.26 -16.80 44.46
CA THR A 10 18.62 -15.57 44.01
C THR A 10 17.47 -15.94 43.06
N VAL A 11 16.24 -15.75 43.53
CA VAL A 11 15.02 -15.82 42.71
C VAL A 11 15.03 -14.59 41.80
N ILE A 12 15.49 -14.75 40.55
CA ILE A 12 15.28 -13.75 39.51
C ILE A 12 13.96 -14.10 38.83
N GLY A 13 12.92 -13.35 39.20
CA GLY A 13 11.61 -13.41 38.58
C GLY A 13 11.71 -13.09 37.08
N GLY A 14 11.60 -14.14 36.27
CA GLY A 14 11.40 -14.00 34.84
C GLY A 14 9.97 -13.57 34.56
N VAL A 15 9.75 -12.26 34.41
CA VAL A 15 8.55 -11.73 33.79
C VAL A 15 8.59 -12.17 32.32
N LEU A 16 7.90 -13.26 32.01
CA LEU A 16 7.60 -13.70 30.65
C LEU A 16 6.75 -12.62 29.98
N LEU A 17 7.42 -11.70 29.28
CA LEU A 17 6.80 -10.75 28.38
C LEU A 17 6.23 -11.55 27.20
N SER A 18 4.97 -11.98 27.31
CA SER A 18 4.21 -12.54 26.21
C SER A 18 3.99 -11.45 25.17
N LEU A 19 4.95 -11.28 24.24
CA LEU A 19 4.74 -10.55 23.01
C LEU A 19 3.69 -11.30 22.19
N SER A 20 2.43 -10.99 22.44
CA SER A 20 1.33 -11.30 21.56
C SER A 20 1.56 -10.53 20.25
N LEU A 21 2.28 -11.14 19.30
CA LEU A 21 2.28 -10.68 17.92
C LEU A 21 0.84 -10.83 17.42
N THR A 22 0.03 -9.79 17.60
CA THR A 22 -1.14 -9.59 16.77
C THR A 22 -0.63 -9.62 15.33
N ALA A 23 -0.97 -10.68 14.59
CA ALA A 23 -0.69 -10.77 13.18
C ALA A 23 -1.39 -9.60 12.49
N CYS A 24 -0.66 -8.50 12.31
CA CYS A 24 -1.10 -7.36 11.56
C CYS A 24 -1.19 -7.86 10.12
N VAL A 25 -2.40 -8.12 9.64
CA VAL A 25 -2.64 -8.52 8.25
C VAL A 25 -2.37 -7.29 7.40
N SER A 26 -1.08 -7.02 7.12
CA SER A 26 -0.69 -5.97 6.21
C SER A 26 -1.08 -6.43 4.82
N HIS A 27 -1.96 -5.68 4.16
CA HIS A 27 -2.12 -5.85 2.72
C HIS A 27 -0.80 -5.41 2.09
N GLU A 28 -0.14 -6.34 1.42
CA GLU A 28 1.20 -6.12 0.86
C GLU A 28 1.10 -5.43 -0.50
N TYR A 29 2.06 -4.53 -0.74
CA TYR A 29 2.28 -3.94 -2.05
C TYR A 29 2.81 -5.03 -2.99
N ALA A 30 1.94 -5.55 -3.84
CA ALA A 30 2.26 -6.64 -4.76
C ALA A 30 1.56 -6.47 -6.10
N ARG A 31 2.16 -7.05 -7.15
CA ARG A 31 1.49 -7.17 -8.43
C ARG A 31 0.35 -8.19 -8.31
N ILE A 32 -0.82 -7.87 -8.84
CA ILE A 32 -1.95 -8.79 -8.89
C ILE A 32 -1.58 -9.96 -9.79
N ASP A 33 -1.71 -11.17 -9.24
CA ASP A 33 -1.37 -12.43 -9.88
C ASP A 33 -2.37 -13.51 -9.40
N PRO A 34 -3.42 -13.78 -10.19
CA PRO A 34 -4.41 -14.80 -9.86
C PRO A 34 -3.83 -16.21 -9.72
N ALA A 35 -2.75 -16.53 -10.45
CA ALA A 35 -2.10 -17.84 -10.37
C ALA A 35 -1.41 -18.04 -9.00
N LYS A 36 -0.99 -16.94 -8.36
CA LYS A 36 -0.42 -16.93 -7.00
C LYS A 36 -1.44 -16.58 -5.91
N LYS A 37 -2.73 -16.46 -6.26
CA LYS A 37 -3.82 -16.06 -5.36
C LYS A 37 -3.63 -14.65 -4.77
N THR A 38 -2.92 -13.77 -5.48
CA THR A 38 -2.78 -12.35 -5.12
C THR A 38 -3.84 -11.54 -5.87
N TYR A 39 -4.96 -11.27 -5.21
CA TYR A 39 -6.12 -10.59 -5.83
C TYR A 39 -6.16 -9.08 -5.60
N PHE A 40 -5.31 -8.55 -4.71
CA PHE A 40 -5.24 -7.14 -4.35
C PHE A 40 -3.80 -6.64 -4.51
N GLY A 41 -3.64 -5.36 -4.81
CA GLY A 41 -2.35 -4.77 -5.13
C GLY A 41 -2.45 -3.88 -6.36
N TYR A 42 -1.51 -4.02 -7.29
CA TYR A 42 -1.49 -3.22 -8.52
C TYR A 42 -1.38 -4.07 -9.81
N THR A 43 -1.80 -3.47 -10.91
CA THR A 43 -1.45 -3.88 -12.28
C THR A 43 -0.98 -2.67 -13.06
N ASP A 44 -0.12 -2.91 -14.04
CA ASP A 44 0.33 -1.88 -14.97
C ASP A 44 0.52 -2.45 -16.38
N SER A 45 0.37 -1.57 -17.36
CA SER A 45 0.63 -1.84 -18.78
C SER A 45 1.17 -0.59 -19.46
N GLN A 46 2.04 -0.79 -20.45
CA GLN A 46 2.53 0.29 -21.30
C GLN A 46 1.64 0.42 -22.54
N ASN A 47 1.32 1.65 -22.92
CA ASN A 47 0.59 2.00 -24.14
C ASN A 47 1.56 2.22 -25.30
N ALA A 48 1.01 2.25 -26.52
CA ALA A 48 1.81 2.42 -27.74
C ALA A 48 2.50 3.80 -27.84
N ASP A 49 1.97 4.82 -27.16
CA ASP A 49 2.53 6.17 -27.09
C ASP A 49 3.63 6.32 -26.01
N GLY A 50 3.99 5.22 -25.33
CA GLY A 50 4.99 5.19 -24.26
C GLY A 50 4.46 5.59 -22.89
N THR A 51 3.20 6.02 -22.76
CA THR A 51 2.57 6.23 -21.46
C THR A 51 2.27 4.90 -20.78
N HIS A 52 2.11 4.92 -19.45
CA HIS A 52 1.75 3.74 -18.67
C HIS A 52 0.38 3.92 -18.04
N MET A 53 -0.41 2.85 -18.00
CA MET A 53 -1.63 2.79 -17.20
C MET A 53 -1.32 2.02 -15.93
N ILE A 54 -1.64 2.62 -14.78
CA ILE A 54 -1.52 1.96 -13.47
C ILE A 54 -2.91 1.86 -12.87
N ARG A 55 -3.25 0.65 -12.41
CA ARG A 55 -4.45 0.37 -11.63
C ARG A 55 -4.09 -0.24 -10.30
N VAL A 56 -4.65 0.30 -9.24
CA VAL A 56 -4.56 -0.21 -7.87
C VAL A 56 -5.93 -0.73 -7.44
N TYR A 57 -5.94 -1.93 -6.88
CA TYR A 57 -7.14 -2.59 -6.37
C TYR A 57 -6.93 -3.04 -4.93
N LEU A 58 -7.68 -2.45 -4.02
CA LEU A 58 -7.57 -2.73 -2.58
C LEU A 58 -8.90 -3.27 -2.01
N PRO A 59 -8.84 -4.15 -1.00
CA PRO A 59 -10.03 -4.74 -0.44
C PRO A 59 -10.88 -3.70 0.30
N ALA A 60 -12.18 -3.96 0.37
CA ALA A 60 -13.14 -3.18 1.13
C ALA A 60 -12.77 -3.04 2.61
N THR A 61 -12.00 -3.97 3.16
CA THR A 61 -11.56 -3.97 4.56
C THR A 61 -10.45 -2.97 4.85
N ILE A 62 -9.85 -2.31 3.84
CA ILE A 62 -8.81 -1.32 4.08
C ILE A 62 -9.37 -0.12 4.84
N PRO A 63 -8.78 0.22 6.01
CA PRO A 63 -9.20 1.36 6.80
C PRO A 63 -8.69 2.69 6.23
N ASP A 64 -7.50 2.71 5.63
CA ASP A 64 -6.90 3.91 5.05
C ASP A 64 -7.09 3.98 3.53
N PRO A 65 -8.03 4.81 3.02
CA PRO A 65 -8.23 4.98 1.58
C PRO A 65 -7.01 5.58 0.86
N ASN A 66 -6.11 6.27 1.58
CA ASN A 66 -4.91 6.87 0.98
C ASN A 66 -3.87 5.81 0.59
N LEU A 67 -4.00 4.58 1.07
CA LEU A 67 -3.12 3.48 0.69
C LEU A 67 -3.15 3.22 -0.82
N ALA A 68 -4.31 3.41 -1.47
CA ALA A 68 -4.43 3.27 -2.91
C ALA A 68 -3.54 4.29 -3.65
N ARG A 69 -3.51 5.52 -3.14
CA ARG A 69 -2.67 6.59 -3.68
C ARG A 69 -1.19 6.29 -3.47
N GLN A 70 -0.81 5.85 -2.27
CA GLN A 70 0.58 5.47 -1.97
C GLN A 70 1.08 4.35 -2.88
N TYR A 71 0.24 3.35 -3.16
CA TYR A 71 0.59 2.25 -4.07
C TYR A 71 0.73 2.74 -5.50
N TRP A 72 -0.16 3.65 -5.93
CA TRP A 72 -0.10 4.23 -7.26
C TRP A 72 1.18 5.05 -7.44
N ASP A 73 1.49 5.95 -6.49
CA ASP A 73 2.67 6.81 -6.54
C ASP A 73 3.97 6.00 -6.47
N ARG A 74 3.99 4.95 -5.63
CA ARG A 74 5.12 4.01 -5.56
C ARG A 74 5.33 3.31 -6.90
N ARG A 75 4.27 2.78 -7.51
CA ARG A 75 4.39 2.09 -8.80
C ARG A 75 4.84 3.05 -9.91
N ALA A 76 4.35 4.29 -9.88
CA ALA A 76 4.77 5.30 -10.84
C ALA A 76 6.26 5.63 -10.72
N ALA A 77 6.76 5.77 -9.49
CA ALA A 77 8.18 5.97 -9.23
C ALA A 77 9.03 4.77 -9.67
N GLU A 78 8.55 3.54 -9.46
CA GLU A 78 9.23 2.31 -9.91
C GLU A 78 9.30 2.21 -11.46
N ILE A 79 8.25 2.64 -12.16
CA ILE A 79 8.20 2.62 -13.62
C ILE A 79 9.10 3.71 -14.22
N CYS A 80 9.03 4.95 -13.72
CA CYS A 80 9.81 6.06 -14.25
C CYS A 80 11.27 6.06 -13.74
N GLY A 81 11.55 5.42 -12.61
CA GLY A 81 12.86 5.46 -11.94
C GLY A 81 13.14 6.76 -11.17
N HIS A 82 12.14 7.65 -11.07
CA HIS A 82 12.18 8.92 -10.35
C HIS A 82 10.78 9.31 -9.88
N THR A 83 10.67 10.30 -9.00
CA THR A 83 9.39 10.79 -8.47
C THR A 83 8.77 11.92 -9.29
N ASP A 84 9.53 12.48 -10.23
CA ASP A 84 9.08 13.61 -11.05
C ASP A 84 8.36 13.14 -12.33
N TYR A 85 7.10 12.75 -12.20
CA TYR A 85 6.30 12.27 -13.32
C TYR A 85 4.98 13.02 -13.43
N ARG A 86 4.33 12.95 -14.60
CA ARG A 86 2.99 13.49 -14.80
C ARG A 86 1.98 12.35 -14.69
N GLY A 87 1.22 12.38 -13.60
CA GLY A 87 0.08 11.48 -13.38
C GLY A 87 -1.25 12.14 -13.72
N ASN A 88 -2.16 11.38 -14.33
CA ASN A 88 -3.56 11.77 -14.51
C ASN A 88 -4.47 10.65 -13.97
N ILE A 89 -4.94 10.81 -12.73
CA ILE A 89 -5.87 9.89 -12.08
C ILE A 89 -7.29 10.20 -12.56
N TYR A 90 -7.86 9.29 -13.34
CA TYR A 90 -9.23 9.44 -13.86
C TYR A 90 -10.26 8.61 -13.10
N ALA A 91 -9.82 7.65 -12.27
CA ALA A 91 -10.70 6.93 -11.37
C ALA A 91 -10.09 6.83 -9.96
N ALA A 92 -10.87 7.22 -8.96
CA ALA A 92 -10.59 6.98 -7.55
C ALA A 92 -11.93 6.70 -6.86
N ILE A 93 -12.36 5.44 -6.92
CA ILE A 93 -13.72 5.05 -6.56
C ILE A 93 -13.72 3.97 -5.48
N ARG A 94 -14.69 4.09 -4.57
CA ARG A 94 -15.12 3.01 -3.69
C ARG A 94 -16.58 2.74 -3.98
N GLN A 95 -16.86 1.62 -4.63
CA GLN A 95 -18.24 1.25 -4.94
C GLN A 95 -19.02 1.03 -3.64
N THR A 96 -20.30 1.34 -3.63
CA THR A 96 -21.19 1.02 -2.50
C THR A 96 -22.32 0.15 -3.04
N PHE A 97 -22.50 -1.01 -2.45
CA PHE A 97 -23.56 -1.94 -2.80
C PHE A 97 -24.71 -1.77 -1.82
N VAL A 98 -25.92 -1.49 -2.32
CA VAL A 98 -27.13 -1.36 -1.50
C VAL A 98 -27.94 -2.63 -1.64
N ASN A 99 -28.15 -3.32 -0.52
CA ASN A 99 -29.02 -4.49 -0.45
C ASN A 99 -30.34 -4.08 0.23
N PRO A 100 -31.48 -4.10 -0.49
CA PRO A 100 -32.77 -3.79 0.11
C PRO A 100 -33.02 -4.66 1.35
N GLY A 101 -33.36 -4.03 2.48
CA GLY A 101 -33.58 -4.71 3.77
C GLY A 101 -32.34 -5.02 4.61
N TYR A 102 -31.13 -4.85 4.07
CA TYR A 102 -29.86 -5.18 4.77
C TYR A 102 -28.87 -4.01 4.83
N GLY A 103 -29.17 -2.88 4.19
CA GLY A 103 -28.37 -1.66 4.23
C GLY A 103 -27.33 -1.55 3.12
N ALA A 104 -26.40 -0.60 3.28
CA ALA A 104 -25.32 -0.34 2.34
C ALA A 104 -24.01 -0.97 2.82
N GLN A 105 -23.26 -1.57 1.90
CA GLN A 105 -21.93 -2.13 2.16
C GLN A 105 -20.91 -1.52 1.20
N ALA A 106 -19.75 -1.14 1.75
CA ALA A 106 -18.66 -0.63 0.96
C ALA A 106 -17.99 -1.77 0.18
N GLY A 107 -17.73 -1.52 -1.10
CA GLY A 107 -16.97 -2.37 -1.99
C GLY A 107 -15.47 -2.11 -1.94
N ASN A 108 -14.77 -2.75 -2.85
CA ASN A 108 -13.33 -2.60 -3.04
C ASN A 108 -12.99 -1.21 -3.58
N TYR A 109 -11.78 -0.75 -3.26
CA TYR A 109 -11.25 0.49 -3.79
C TYR A 109 -10.55 0.24 -5.12
N ILE A 110 -10.84 1.09 -6.10
CA ILE A 110 -10.17 1.11 -7.39
C ILE A 110 -9.59 2.50 -7.59
N MET A 111 -8.29 2.58 -7.82
CA MET A 111 -7.63 3.79 -8.28
C MET A 111 -6.93 3.51 -9.60
N GLU A 112 -7.19 4.34 -10.61
CA GLU A 112 -6.69 4.15 -11.96
C GLU A 112 -6.27 5.48 -12.57
N GLY A 113 -5.13 5.45 -13.25
CA GLY A 113 -4.57 6.63 -13.86
C GLY A 113 -3.53 6.34 -14.92
N MET A 114 -3.28 7.37 -15.72
CA MET A 114 -2.22 7.40 -16.72
C MET A 114 -0.97 8.02 -16.11
N LEU A 115 0.18 7.54 -16.56
CA LEU A 115 1.51 7.95 -16.15
C LEU A 115 2.33 8.30 -17.38
N ASP A 116 2.97 9.46 -17.33
CA ASP A 116 3.93 9.92 -18.32
C ASP A 116 5.23 10.32 -17.61
N CYS A 117 6.32 9.62 -17.94
CA CYS A 117 7.64 9.86 -17.35
C CYS A 117 8.43 10.99 -18.03
N SER A 118 7.91 11.58 -19.12
CA SER A 118 8.61 12.60 -19.90
C SER A 118 8.56 14.02 -19.28
N SER A 119 7.81 14.20 -18.20
CA SER A 119 7.65 15.50 -17.56
C SER A 119 8.94 15.99 -16.91
N LYS A 120 9.33 17.23 -17.22
CA LYS A 120 10.25 18.01 -16.39
C LYS A 120 9.55 18.34 -15.05
N PRO A 121 10.29 18.52 -13.94
CA PRO A 121 9.70 18.86 -12.65
C PRO A 121 8.78 20.09 -12.77
N VAL A 122 7.65 20.09 -12.04
CA VAL A 122 6.61 21.13 -12.13
C VAL A 122 7.18 22.53 -11.86
N GLU A 123 8.20 22.64 -11.01
CA GLU A 123 8.94 23.88 -10.75
C GLU A 123 9.64 24.43 -12.01
N ALA A 124 10.14 23.58 -12.90
CA ALA A 124 10.76 24.01 -14.15
C ALA A 124 9.73 24.55 -15.17
N VAL A 125 8.48 24.08 -15.12
CA VAL A 125 7.40 24.54 -15.99
C VAL A 125 6.85 25.90 -15.53
N LEU A 126 6.72 26.12 -14.22
CA LEU A 126 6.30 27.41 -13.68
C LEU A 126 7.38 28.50 -13.86
N ALA A 127 8.65 28.14 -13.79
CA ALA A 127 9.75 29.07 -14.07
C ALA A 127 9.82 29.50 -15.55
N THR A 128 9.34 28.67 -16.48
CA THR A 128 9.36 28.97 -17.92
C THR A 128 8.08 29.66 -18.42
N ALA A 129 7.02 29.69 -17.61
CA ALA A 129 5.78 30.40 -17.92
C ALA A 129 5.75 31.83 -17.34
N ALA A 130 6.79 32.25 -16.63
CA ALA A 130 6.93 33.57 -16.01
C ALA A 130 7.82 34.55 -16.82
N ASP A 131 8.33 34.14 -17.97
CA ASP A 131 9.01 34.96 -18.99
C ASP A 131 8.06 35.25 -20.17
#